data_AF-A0A9R1VCV8-F1
#
_entry.id   AF-A0A9R1VCV8-F1
#
_cell.length_a   1.000
_cell.length_b   1.000
_cell.length_c   1.000
_cell.angle_alpha   90.00
_cell.angle_beta   90.00
_cell.angle_gamma   90.00
#
_symmetry.space_group_name_H-M   'P 1'
#
loop_
_entity.id
_entity.type
_entity.pdbx_description
1 polymer ?
#
loop_
_entity_poly.entity_id
_entity_poly.type
_entity_poly.pdbx_seq_one_letter_code
_entity_poly.pdbx_strand_id
1 'polypeptide(L)'
;MAPIGPSYRPPLVVAIAEHYKYLRKLHIDGWRTNRIGNEGLTAIAKHSANLQELVLIRVNPNSASLEAIATNCQKLERLALCGSETIADGEILGIASKCVALKKLCIKGCPVSDEGIEAFAWGCPNLVKIKVKKCKNVTSEVGDWLRAKRGSLVVNLDVCEVETEAVYAMQTS
;
A
#
# COMPACT_ATOMS: atom_id res chain seq x y z
N MET A 1 21.74 39.89 -20.34
CA MET A 1 22.08 39.24 -19.05
C MET A 1 20.80 39.11 -18.23
N ALA A 2 20.23 37.91 -18.15
CA ALA A 2 19.12 37.60 -17.24
C ALA A 2 19.69 36.98 -15.95
N PRO A 3 19.11 37.29 -14.77
CA PRO A 3 19.68 36.86 -13.50
C PRO A 3 19.48 35.35 -13.30
N ILE A 4 20.59 34.69 -13.04
CA ILE A 4 20.70 33.31 -12.56
C ILE A 4 20.02 33.25 -11.18
N GLY A 5 18.76 32.82 -11.16
CA GLY A 5 18.02 32.50 -9.93
C GLY A 5 18.70 31.36 -9.16
N PRO A 6 18.42 31.22 -7.86
CA PRO A 6 19.12 30.30 -6.99
C PRO A 6 19.00 28.89 -7.55
N SER A 7 20.15 28.24 -7.71
CA SER A 7 20.29 26.87 -8.19
C SER A 7 19.51 25.93 -7.28
N TYR A 8 18.27 25.64 -7.67
CA TYR A 8 17.40 24.67 -7.03
C TYR A 8 18.03 23.30 -7.29
N ARG A 9 19.00 22.89 -6.46
CA ARG A 9 19.45 21.50 -6.42
C ARG A 9 18.25 20.69 -5.92
N PRO A 10 17.65 19.80 -6.75
CA PRO A 10 16.57 18.96 -6.27
C PRO A 10 17.09 18.13 -5.09
N PRO A 11 16.25 17.84 -4.07
CA PRO A 11 16.62 16.93 -3.00
C PRO A 11 17.20 15.64 -3.59
N LEU A 12 18.20 15.03 -2.94
CA LEU A 12 18.89 13.84 -3.46
C LEU A 12 17.93 12.75 -3.94
N VAL A 13 16.75 12.63 -3.31
CA VAL A 13 15.67 11.69 -3.68
C VAL A 13 15.08 11.93 -5.08
N VAL A 14 15.01 13.19 -5.54
CA VAL A 14 14.51 13.57 -6.88
C VAL A 14 15.56 13.25 -7.94
N ALA A 15 16.83 13.60 -7.70
CA ALA A 15 17.93 13.27 -8.62
C ALA A 15 18.14 11.75 -8.76
N ILE A 16 17.94 11.02 -7.65
CA ILE A 16 17.83 9.56 -7.61
C ILE A 16 16.65 9.14 -8.50
N ALA A 17 15.41 9.60 -8.21
CA ALA A 17 14.20 9.26 -8.97
C ALA A 17 14.32 9.47 -10.50
N GLU A 18 14.98 10.53 -10.95
CA GLU A 18 15.23 10.83 -12.37
C GLU A 18 16.08 9.76 -13.09
N HIS A 19 16.93 9.02 -12.36
CA HIS A 19 17.76 7.93 -12.87
C HIS A 19 17.06 6.55 -12.81
N TYR A 20 15.86 6.45 -12.23
CA TYR A 20 15.12 5.18 -12.01
C TYR A 20 14.08 4.87 -13.10
N LYS A 21 14.31 5.28 -14.36
CA LYS A 21 13.41 4.96 -15.50
C LYS A 21 13.17 3.44 -15.71
N TYR A 22 14.06 2.62 -15.16
CA TYR A 22 14.00 1.15 -15.23
C TYR A 22 13.67 0.49 -13.89
N LEU A 23 13.31 1.27 -12.86
CA LEU A 23 13.00 0.71 -11.55
C LEU A 23 11.69 -0.06 -11.62
N ARG A 24 11.82 -1.38 -11.48
CA ARG A 24 10.70 -2.31 -11.48
C ARG A 24 10.26 -2.68 -10.08
N LYS A 25 11.16 -2.61 -9.10
CA LYS A 25 10.90 -3.03 -7.73
C LYS A 25 11.44 -1.99 -6.77
N LEU A 26 10.62 -1.57 -5.83
CA LEU A 26 10.98 -0.60 -4.82
C LEU A 26 10.47 -1.06 -3.47
N HIS A 27 11.39 -1.23 -2.52
CA HIS A 27 11.08 -1.55 -1.14
C HIS A 27 11.54 -0.40 -0.25
N ILE A 28 10.63 0.19 0.51
CA ILE A 28 10.89 1.28 1.45
C ILE A 28 10.53 0.79 2.85
N ASP A 29 11.50 0.85 3.75
CA ASP A 29 11.35 0.49 5.16
C ASP A 29 11.60 1.72 6.05
N GLY A 30 10.54 2.20 6.70
CA GLY A 30 10.55 3.33 7.62
C GLY A 30 11.24 3.04 8.94
N TRP A 31 11.67 1.80 9.24
CA TRP A 31 12.42 1.50 10.47
C TRP A 31 13.76 2.24 10.53
N ARG A 32 14.45 2.39 9.38
CA ARG A 32 15.81 2.94 9.36
C ARG A 32 15.87 4.41 8.99
N THR A 33 14.92 4.91 8.21
CA THR A 33 14.92 6.31 7.76
C THR A 33 13.51 6.78 7.43
N ASN A 34 13.00 7.74 8.19
CA ASN A 34 11.86 8.57 7.79
C ASN A 34 12.25 9.59 6.67
N ARG A 35 13.23 9.24 5.82
CA ARG A 35 13.82 10.17 4.83
C ARG A 35 13.06 10.19 3.51
N ILE A 36 12.35 9.12 3.15
CA ILE A 36 11.48 9.11 1.97
C ILE A 36 10.07 9.43 2.46
N GLY A 37 9.80 10.72 2.66
CA GLY A 37 8.46 11.23 2.96
C GLY A 37 7.54 11.22 1.75
N ASN A 38 6.35 11.82 1.90
CA ASN A 38 5.34 11.92 0.84
C ASN A 38 5.87 12.59 -0.45
N GLU A 39 6.78 13.55 -0.32
CA GLU A 39 7.44 14.19 -1.46
C GLU A 39 8.32 13.20 -2.25
N GLY A 40 9.05 12.34 -1.54
CA GLY A 40 9.85 11.28 -2.14
C GLY A 40 8.98 10.25 -2.86
N LEU A 41 7.88 9.80 -2.23
CA LEU A 41 6.91 8.90 -2.86
C LEU A 41 6.29 9.52 -4.13
N THR A 42 5.95 10.80 -4.08
CA THR A 42 5.41 11.53 -5.23
C THR A 42 6.44 11.66 -6.35
N ALA A 43 7.71 11.94 -6.03
CA ALA A 43 8.78 11.99 -7.01
C ALA A 43 9.01 10.61 -7.65
N ILE A 44 9.05 9.54 -6.85
CA ILE A 44 9.16 8.17 -7.34
C ILE A 44 8.01 7.87 -8.30
N ALA A 45 6.77 8.19 -7.93
CA ALA A 45 5.60 7.97 -8.78
C ALA A 45 5.74 8.66 -10.14
N LYS A 46 6.19 9.93 -10.16
CA LYS A 46 6.37 10.71 -11.39
C LYS A 46 7.44 10.15 -12.32
N HIS A 47 8.52 9.57 -11.78
CA HIS A 47 9.66 9.12 -12.60
C HIS A 47 9.71 7.60 -12.82
N SER A 48 8.93 6.80 -12.09
CA SER A 48 8.97 5.33 -12.09
C SER A 48 7.72 4.70 -12.71
N ALA A 49 7.38 5.07 -13.95
CA ALA A 49 6.21 4.53 -14.67
C ALA A 49 6.30 3.01 -14.94
N ASN A 50 7.49 2.43 -14.88
CA ASN A 50 7.73 0.99 -15.07
C ASN A 50 7.73 0.19 -13.76
N LEU A 51 7.32 0.79 -12.64
CA LEU A 51 7.26 0.12 -11.35
C LEU A 51 6.25 -1.04 -11.39
N GLN A 52 6.72 -2.23 -11.01
CA GLN A 52 5.95 -3.48 -10.97
C GLN A 52 5.75 -3.98 -9.55
N GLU A 53 6.62 -3.62 -8.62
CA GLU A 53 6.57 -4.04 -7.23
C GLU A 53 6.86 -2.87 -6.31
N LEU A 54 5.90 -2.55 -5.44
CA LEU A 54 6.04 -1.54 -4.40
C LEU A 54 5.80 -2.18 -3.04
N VAL A 55 6.75 -2.02 -2.14
CA VAL A 55 6.66 -2.48 -0.75
C VAL A 55 6.90 -1.28 0.16
N LEU A 56 5.89 -0.95 0.97
CA LEU A 56 5.94 0.11 1.97
C LEU A 56 5.81 -0.54 3.35
N ILE A 57 6.85 -0.41 4.18
CA ILE A 57 6.91 -0.96 5.53
C ILE A 57 7.08 0.20 6.52
N ARG A 58 6.13 0.39 7.42
CA ARG A 58 6.10 1.48 8.42
C ARG A 58 6.29 2.86 7.80
N VAL A 59 5.65 3.07 6.65
CA VAL A 59 5.56 4.36 5.97
C VAL A 59 4.10 4.80 6.05
N ASN A 60 3.87 6.09 6.30
CA ASN A 60 2.55 6.70 6.38
C ASN A 60 2.33 7.62 5.18
N PRO A 61 2.01 7.05 4.00
CA PRO A 61 1.73 7.86 2.81
C PRO A 61 0.40 8.61 2.99
N ASN A 62 0.35 9.85 2.52
CA ASN A 62 -0.90 10.60 2.42
C ASN A 62 -1.65 10.26 1.12
N SER A 63 -2.93 10.66 1.06
CA SER A 63 -3.80 10.44 -0.11
C SER A 63 -3.18 10.92 -1.43
N ALA A 64 -2.58 12.12 -1.44
CA ALA A 64 -1.94 12.68 -2.63
C ALA A 64 -0.78 11.81 -3.17
N SER A 65 0.07 11.28 -2.28
CA SER A 65 1.19 10.44 -2.66
C SER A 65 0.74 9.07 -3.19
N LEU A 66 -0.27 8.46 -2.56
CA LEU A 66 -0.89 7.22 -3.02
C LEU A 66 -1.58 7.42 -4.36
N GLU A 67 -2.29 8.52 -4.52
CA GLU A 67 -2.94 8.87 -5.78
C GLU A 67 -1.92 9.05 -6.90
N ALA A 68 -0.79 9.72 -6.62
CA ALA A 68 0.30 9.85 -7.58
C ALA A 68 0.84 8.48 -7.99
N ILE A 69 1.09 7.58 -7.03
CA ILE A 69 1.54 6.20 -7.31
C ILE A 69 0.50 5.47 -8.16
N ALA A 70 -0.76 5.48 -7.75
CA ALA A 70 -1.84 4.79 -8.43
C ALA A 70 -2.09 5.31 -9.85
N THR A 71 -1.87 6.61 -10.08
CA THR A 71 -2.05 7.25 -11.39
C THR A 71 -0.86 7.02 -12.32
N ASN A 72 0.38 7.08 -11.82
CA ASN A 72 1.57 7.00 -12.68
C ASN A 72 2.14 5.58 -12.82
N CYS A 73 1.98 4.71 -11.81
CA CYS A 73 2.52 3.35 -11.80
C CYS A 73 1.49 2.32 -12.31
N GLN A 74 1.01 2.48 -13.55
CA GLN A 74 -0.02 1.62 -14.16
C GLN A 74 0.43 0.16 -14.41
N LYS A 75 1.74 -0.11 -14.34
CA LYS A 75 2.32 -1.46 -14.49
C LYS A 75 2.52 -2.18 -13.14
N LEU A 76 1.99 -1.63 -12.05
CA LEU A 76 2.17 -2.19 -10.72
C LEU A 76 1.47 -3.55 -10.61
N GLU A 77 2.26 -4.62 -10.50
CA GLU A 77 1.76 -5.99 -10.37
C GLU A 77 1.73 -6.46 -8.92
N ARG A 78 2.53 -5.85 -8.04
CA ARG A 78 2.69 -6.26 -6.65
C ARG A 78 2.70 -5.06 -5.73
N LEU A 79 1.82 -5.09 -4.74
CA LEU A 79 1.73 -4.06 -3.72
C LEU A 79 1.78 -4.72 -2.34
N ALA A 80 2.70 -4.27 -1.50
CA ALA A 80 2.73 -4.63 -0.10
C ALA A 80 2.70 -3.39 0.80
N LEU A 81 1.77 -3.36 1.74
CA LEU A 81 1.54 -2.29 2.68
C LEU A 81 1.60 -2.89 4.09
N CYS A 82 2.60 -2.51 4.88
CA CYS A 82 2.87 -3.14 6.17
C CYS A 82 3.05 -2.11 7.27
N GLY A 83 2.20 -2.13 8.30
CA GLY A 83 2.30 -1.26 9.47
C GLY A 83 2.15 0.21 9.12
N SER A 84 1.24 0.52 8.20
CA SER A 84 0.90 1.90 7.83
C SER A 84 -0.38 2.30 8.56
N GLU A 85 -0.32 3.40 9.30
CA GLU A 85 -1.45 3.88 10.11
C GLU A 85 -2.39 4.79 9.32
N THR A 86 -1.96 5.27 8.15
CA THR A 86 -2.74 6.21 7.31
C THR A 86 -3.47 5.54 6.16
N ILE A 87 -3.31 4.24 5.97
CA ILE A 87 -3.94 3.50 4.87
C ILE A 87 -5.24 2.88 5.37
N ALA A 88 -6.35 3.56 5.10
CA ALA A 88 -7.71 3.10 5.35
C ALA A 88 -8.44 2.84 4.01
N ASP A 89 -9.74 2.55 4.08
CA ASP A 89 -10.53 2.11 2.93
C ASP A 89 -10.61 3.17 1.82
N GLY A 90 -10.62 4.46 2.17
CA GLY A 90 -10.62 5.55 1.20
C GLY A 90 -9.36 5.57 0.33
N GLU A 91 -8.19 5.42 0.95
CA GLU A 91 -6.91 5.31 0.24
C GLU A 91 -6.85 4.05 -0.62
N ILE A 92 -7.33 2.93 -0.08
CA ILE A 92 -7.40 1.66 -0.81
C ILE A 92 -8.28 1.77 -2.05
N LEU A 93 -9.44 2.42 -1.97
CA LEU A 93 -10.34 2.63 -3.11
C LEU A 93 -9.65 3.41 -4.24
N GLY A 94 -8.88 4.45 -3.88
CA GLY A 94 -8.12 5.25 -4.84
C GLY A 94 -7.04 4.42 -5.56
N ILE A 95 -6.41 3.47 -4.86
CA ILE A 95 -5.43 2.56 -5.46
C ILE A 95 -6.13 1.51 -6.32
N ALA A 96 -7.14 0.84 -5.78
CA ALA A 96 -7.84 -0.27 -6.42
C ALA A 96 -8.50 0.15 -7.74
N SER A 97 -9.06 1.36 -7.81
CA SER A 97 -9.70 1.89 -9.01
C SER A 97 -8.73 2.19 -10.17
N LYS A 98 -7.44 2.40 -9.88
CA LYS A 98 -6.44 2.78 -10.89
C LYS A 98 -5.44 1.67 -11.18
N CYS A 99 -5.05 0.85 -10.18
CA CYS A 99 -4.04 -0.20 -10.33
C CYS A 99 -4.60 -1.50 -10.93
N VAL A 100 -5.07 -1.46 -12.18
CA VAL A 100 -5.70 -2.61 -12.86
C VAL A 100 -4.74 -3.77 -13.17
N ALA A 101 -3.43 -3.50 -13.25
CA ALA A 101 -2.38 -4.50 -13.49
C ALA A 101 -2.02 -5.31 -12.24
N LEU A 102 -2.60 -5.00 -11.08
CA LEU A 102 -2.22 -5.61 -9.81
C LEU A 102 -2.57 -7.10 -9.78
N LYS A 103 -1.56 -7.93 -9.51
CA LYS A 103 -1.64 -9.39 -9.43
C LYS A 103 -1.52 -9.89 -8.00
N LYS A 104 -0.73 -9.23 -7.16
CA LYS A 104 -0.49 -9.67 -5.78
C LYS A 104 -0.58 -8.51 -4.81
N LEU A 105 -1.41 -8.68 -3.80
CA LEU A 105 -1.59 -7.74 -2.71
C LEU A 105 -1.17 -8.38 -1.39
N CYS A 106 -0.42 -7.64 -0.58
CA CYS A 106 -0.11 -7.99 0.79
C CYS A 106 -0.37 -6.80 1.71
N ILE A 107 -1.37 -6.89 2.59
CA ILE A 107 -1.64 -5.87 3.60
C ILE A 107 -1.36 -6.47 4.97
N LYS A 108 -0.61 -5.75 5.80
CA LYS A 108 -0.31 -6.19 7.16
C LYS A 108 -0.42 -5.04 8.14
N GLY A 109 -1.25 -5.16 9.18
CA GLY A 109 -1.29 -4.17 10.25
C GLY A 109 -1.64 -2.75 9.78
N CYS A 110 -2.54 -2.63 8.81
CA CYS A 110 -3.13 -1.35 8.38
C CYS A 110 -4.59 -1.27 8.88
N PRO A 111 -5.14 -0.07 9.12
CA PRO A 111 -6.52 0.14 9.54
C PRO A 111 -7.53 0.01 8.38
N VAL A 112 -7.37 -1.03 7.56
CA VAL A 112 -8.31 -1.38 6.48
C VAL A 112 -9.41 -2.29 7.01
N SER A 113 -10.60 -2.21 6.42
CA SER A 113 -11.74 -3.07 6.71
C SER A 113 -12.02 -4.03 5.55
N ASP A 114 -13.05 -4.87 5.73
CA ASP A 114 -13.58 -5.72 4.66
C ASP A 114 -13.93 -4.91 3.40
N GLU A 115 -14.52 -3.72 3.53
CA GLU A 115 -14.87 -2.86 2.39
C GLU A 115 -13.65 -2.49 1.54
N GLY A 116 -12.53 -2.15 2.19
CA GLY A 116 -11.26 -1.87 1.49
C GLY A 116 -10.73 -3.11 0.77
N ILE A 117 -10.82 -4.29 1.39
CA ILE A 117 -10.39 -5.54 0.75
C ILE A 117 -11.28 -5.89 -0.45
N GLU A 118 -12.59 -5.69 -0.35
CA GLU A 118 -13.53 -5.87 -1.45
C GLU A 118 -13.24 -4.93 -2.62
N ALA A 119 -12.85 -3.68 -2.34
CA ALA A 119 -12.50 -2.71 -3.39
C ALA A 119 -11.40 -3.24 -4.33
N PHE A 120 -10.42 -3.98 -3.81
CA PHE A 120 -9.41 -4.64 -4.67
C PHE A 120 -9.97 -5.76 -5.54
N ALA A 121 -10.99 -6.48 -5.05
CA ALA A 121 -11.63 -7.54 -5.83
C ALA A 121 -12.37 -6.98 -7.06
N TRP A 122 -12.96 -5.79 -6.91
CA TRP A 122 -13.70 -5.08 -7.95
C TRP A 122 -12.77 -4.29 -8.88
N GLY A 123 -11.80 -3.55 -8.33
CA GLY A 123 -10.92 -2.66 -9.09
C GLY A 123 -9.74 -3.35 -9.78
N CYS A 124 -9.28 -4.50 -9.26
CA CYS A 124 -8.13 -5.23 -9.82
C CYS A 124 -8.55 -6.56 -10.46
N PRO A 125 -8.91 -6.57 -11.76
CA PRO A 125 -9.35 -7.78 -12.45
C PRO A 125 -8.23 -8.83 -12.56
N ASN A 126 -6.96 -8.42 -12.59
CA ASN A 126 -5.81 -9.32 -12.72
C ASN A 126 -5.31 -9.89 -11.39
N LEU A 127 -6.01 -9.63 -10.29
CA LEU A 127 -5.58 -10.06 -8.96
C LEU A 127 -5.66 -11.59 -8.83
N VAL A 128 -4.53 -12.22 -8.49
CA VAL A 128 -4.40 -13.67 -8.32
C VAL A 128 -4.08 -14.08 -6.89
N LYS A 129 -3.59 -13.13 -6.07
CA LYS A 129 -3.29 -13.40 -4.67
C LYS A 129 -3.55 -12.19 -3.77
N ILE A 130 -4.36 -12.40 -2.74
CA ILE A 130 -4.52 -11.48 -1.60
C ILE A 130 -3.95 -12.14 -0.36
N LYS A 131 -3.16 -11.36 0.39
CA LYS A 131 -2.68 -11.72 1.72
C LYS A 131 -2.99 -10.58 2.67
N VAL A 132 -3.80 -10.82 3.70
CA VAL A 132 -4.09 -9.84 4.74
C VAL A 132 -3.67 -10.42 6.08
N LYS A 133 -2.92 -9.66 6.88
CA LYS A 133 -2.44 -10.13 8.18
C LYS A 133 -2.57 -9.06 9.24
N LYS A 134 -3.00 -9.40 10.45
CA LYS A 134 -3.03 -8.45 11.57
C LYS A 134 -3.79 -7.15 11.28
N CYS A 135 -4.78 -7.16 10.39
CA CYS A 135 -5.69 -6.05 10.18
C CYS A 135 -6.92 -6.30 11.04
N LYS A 136 -7.16 -5.43 12.03
CA LYS A 136 -8.17 -5.67 13.09
C LYS A 136 -9.61 -5.62 12.59
N ASN A 137 -9.85 -4.89 11.51
CA ASN A 137 -11.20 -4.67 10.97
C ASN A 137 -11.49 -5.56 9.76
N VAL A 138 -10.62 -6.54 9.48
CA VAL A 138 -10.81 -7.52 8.40
C VAL A 138 -11.27 -8.84 9.02
N THR A 139 -12.44 -9.31 8.61
CA THR A 139 -13.04 -10.55 9.14
C THR A 139 -12.71 -11.74 8.23
N SER A 140 -13.08 -12.95 8.66
CA SER A 140 -13.01 -14.12 7.79
C SER A 140 -14.07 -14.09 6.67
N GLU A 141 -15.16 -13.34 6.86
CA GLU A 141 -16.31 -13.30 5.93
C GLU A 141 -15.88 -12.75 4.57
N VAL A 142 -15.08 -11.68 4.53
CA VAL A 142 -14.55 -11.15 3.26
C VAL A 142 -13.69 -12.19 2.54
N GLY A 143 -13.02 -13.08 3.28
CA GLY A 143 -12.22 -14.15 2.69
C GLY A 143 -13.07 -15.17 1.94
N ASP A 144 -14.20 -15.55 2.51
CA ASP A 144 -15.14 -16.49 1.90
C ASP A 144 -15.89 -15.84 0.75
N TRP A 145 -16.29 -14.57 0.91
CA TRP A 145 -16.87 -13.76 -0.16
C TRP A 145 -15.93 -13.65 -1.36
N LEU A 146 -14.64 -13.35 -1.13
CA LEU A 146 -13.63 -13.28 -2.18
C LEU A 146 -13.46 -14.62 -2.92
N ARG A 147 -13.43 -15.74 -2.21
CA ARG A 147 -13.31 -17.08 -2.81
C ARG A 147 -14.54 -17.43 -3.63
N ALA A 148 -15.74 -17.11 -3.14
CA ALA A 148 -16.98 -17.34 -3.86
C ALA A 148 -17.08 -16.47 -5.14
N LYS A 149 -16.66 -15.21 -5.06
CA LYS A 149 -16.71 -14.27 -6.19
C LYS A 149 -15.61 -14.49 -7.21
N ARG A 150 -14.41 -14.88 -6.76
CA ARG A 150 -13.19 -15.01 -7.55
C ARG A 150 -12.55 -16.38 -7.31
N GLY A 151 -13.11 -17.43 -7.91
CA GLY A 151 -12.67 -18.82 -7.69
C GLY A 151 -11.19 -19.12 -7.98
N SER A 152 -10.50 -18.29 -8.78
CA SER A 152 -9.05 -18.40 -9.05
C SER A 152 -8.16 -17.58 -8.11
N LEU A 153 -8.74 -16.76 -7.23
CA LEU A 153 -8.03 -15.87 -6.32
C LEU A 153 -7.53 -16.64 -5.10
N VAL A 154 -6.22 -16.64 -4.88
CA VAL A 154 -5.63 -17.22 -3.67
C VAL A 154 -5.77 -16.22 -2.52
N VAL A 155 -6.62 -16.55 -1.54
CA VAL A 155 -6.91 -15.69 -0.38
C VAL A 155 -6.27 -16.27 0.89
N ASN A 156 -5.36 -15.50 1.49
CA ASN A 156 -4.71 -15.81 2.77
C ASN A 156 -5.01 -14.71 3.77
N LEU A 157 -5.98 -14.95 4.67
CA LEU A 157 -6.28 -14.05 5.78
C LEU A 157 -5.71 -14.67 7.05
N ASP A 158 -4.81 -13.94 7.67
CA ASP A 158 -4.35 -14.16 9.04
C ASP A 158 -5.08 -13.12 9.89
N VAL A 159 -6.37 -13.38 10.09
CA VAL A 159 -7.23 -12.55 10.93
C VAL A 159 -6.64 -12.64 12.33
N CYS A 160 -6.35 -11.49 12.93
CA CYS A 160 -6.01 -11.50 14.34
C CYS A 160 -7.24 -12.03 15.07
N GLU A 161 -7.20 -13.27 15.54
CA GLU A 161 -7.96 -13.62 16.73
C GLU A 161 -7.63 -12.52 17.74
N VAL A 162 -8.68 -11.83 18.18
CA VAL A 162 -8.58 -10.92 19.31
C VAL A 162 -7.84 -11.70 20.39
N GLU A 163 -6.64 -11.24 20.75
CA GLU A 163 -6.06 -11.63 22.03
C GLU A 163 -7.03 -11.07 23.08
N THR A 164 -7.96 -11.91 23.52
CA THR A 164 -8.83 -11.68 24.66
C THR A 164 -7.98 -11.78 25.93
N GLU A 165 -7.10 -10.80 26.12
CA GLU A 165 -6.55 -10.44 27.42
C GLU A 165 -7.06 -9.01 27.68
N ALA A 166 -7.99 -8.70 28.57
CA ALA A 166 -8.31 -9.28 29.86
C ALA A 166 -9.78 -8.99 30.23
N VAL A 167 -10.54 -10.02 30.64
CA VAL A 167 -11.83 -9.86 31.35
C VAL A 167 -11.86 -10.62 32.69
N TYR A 168 -10.73 -11.15 33.17
CA TYR A 168 -10.68 -11.92 34.43
C TYR A 168 -10.00 -11.22 35.63
N ALA A 169 -9.81 -9.89 35.60
CA ALA A 169 -9.15 -9.18 36.71
C ALA A 169 -10.07 -8.22 37.49
N MET A 170 -11.35 -8.54 37.70
CA MET A 170 -12.22 -7.79 38.63
C MET A 170 -13.21 -8.64 39.45
N GLN A 171 -12.94 -9.94 39.65
CA GLN A 171 -13.64 -10.74 40.67
C GLN A 171 -12.62 -11.38 41.61
N THR A 172 -12.13 -10.58 42.56
CA THR A 172 -11.68 -10.99 43.91
C THR A 172 -11.12 -9.75 44.62
N SER A 173 -12.00 -9.06 45.35
CA SER A 173 -11.68 -8.29 46.55
C SER A 173 -12.93 -8.22 47.41
#